data_AF-A0A2N0KH42-F1
#
_entry.id   AF-A0A2N0KH42-F1
#
_cell.length_a   1.000
_cell.length_b   1.000
_cell.length_c   1.000
_cell.angle_alpha   90.00
_cell.angle_beta   90.00
_cell.angle_gamma   90.00
#
_symmetry.space_group_name_H-M   'P 1'
#
loop_
_entity.id
_entity.type
_entity.pdbx_description
1 polymer ?
#
loop_
_entity_poly.entity_id
_entity_poly.type
_entity_poly.pdbx_seq_one_letter_code
_entity_poly.pdbx_strand_id
1 'polypeptide(L)' 'MSEAVDQELDQESCVICDGPLDGVHQTSCQMCGGGFHRPWTEGSDIPLCGRIASHEDALAIVFLCNDCYEGRRP' A
#
# COMPACT_ATOMS: atom_id res chain seq x y z
N MET A 1 35.05 5.90 -17.31
CA MET A 1 35.01 6.02 -15.84
C MET A 1 33.62 5.57 -15.46
N SER A 2 33.54 4.46 -14.74
CA SER A 2 32.30 3.79 -14.38
C SER A 2 31.70 4.50 -13.17
N GLU A 3 30.49 5.04 -13.33
CA GLU A 3 29.68 5.50 -12.20
C GLU A 3 28.44 4.60 -12.19
N ALA A 4 28.58 3.43 -11.58
CA ALA A 4 27.43 2.67 -11.12
C ALA A 4 26.87 3.45 -9.94
N VAL A 5 25.89 4.31 -10.23
CA VAL A 5 25.09 4.97 -9.20
C VAL A 5 24.28 3.87 -8.52
N ASP A 6 24.74 3.46 -7.34
CA ASP A 6 24.02 2.61 -6.41
C ASP A 6 22.79 3.40 -5.96
N GLN A 7 21.73 3.31 -6.76
CA GLN A 7 20.41 3.81 -6.41
C GLN A 7 19.79 2.77 -5.48
N GLU A 8 20.26 2.72 -4.23
CA GLU A 8 19.46 2.26 -3.11
C GLU A 8 18.32 3.27 -2.95
N LEU A 9 17.35 3.22 -3.86
CA LEU A 9 16.08 3.88 -3.69
C LEU A 9 15.48 3.27 -2.44
N ASP A 10 15.41 4.07 -1.37
CA ASP A 10 14.77 3.77 -0.10
C ASP A 10 13.48 2.98 -0.37
N GLN A 11 13.56 1.66 -0.29
CA GLN A 11 12.49 0.79 -0.74
C GLN A 11 11.39 0.93 0.29
N GLU A 12 10.31 1.62 -0.09
CA GLU A 12 9.20 1.90 0.84
C GLU A 12 8.66 0.59 1.43
N SER A 13 8.47 0.57 2.75
CA SER A 13 7.93 -0.59 3.47
C SER A 13 6.41 -0.49 3.63
N CYS A 14 5.76 -1.64 3.55
CA CYS A 14 4.33 -1.77 3.78
C CYS A 14 3.99 -1.44 5.23
N VAL A 15 3.08 -0.50 5.44
CA VAL A 15 2.70 -0.04 6.79
C VAL A 15 1.90 -1.04 7.63
N ILE A 16 1.66 -2.25 7.11
CA ILE A 16 0.89 -3.31 7.75
C ILE A 16 1.75 -4.54 8.04
N CYS A 17 2.58 -4.99 7.10
CA CYS A 17 3.41 -6.18 7.27
C CYS A 17 4.91 -5.90 7.34
N ASP A 18 5.32 -4.62 7.23
CA ASP A 18 6.72 -4.16 7.18
C ASP A 18 7.54 -4.70 5.98
N GLY A 19 6.93 -5.54 5.14
CA GLY A 19 7.56 -6.08 3.94
C GLY A 19 7.81 -5.02 2.86
N PRO A 20 8.82 -5.24 1.99
CA PRO A 20 9.18 -4.30 0.94
C PRO A 20 8.03 -4.14 -0.05
N LEU A 21 7.77 -2.91 -0.48
CA LEU A 21 6.87 -2.63 -1.59
C LEU A 21 7.63 -2.70 -2.92
N ASP A 22 6.98 -3.24 -3.95
CA ASP A 22 7.60 -3.57 -5.24
C ASP A 22 7.39 -2.48 -6.31
N GLY A 23 6.75 -1.37 -5.97
CA GLY A 23 6.40 -0.27 -6.89
C GLY A 23 5.20 -0.57 -7.80
N VAL A 24 4.72 -1.81 -7.85
CA VAL A 24 3.71 -2.26 -8.83
C VAL A 24 2.41 -2.68 -8.14
N HIS A 25 2.51 -3.55 -7.14
CA HIS A 25 1.38 -4.10 -6.38
C HIS A 25 1.24 -3.38 -5.03
N GLN A 26 1.23 -2.05 -5.08
CA GLN A 26 1.10 -1.19 -3.93
C GLN A 26 0.13 -0.03 -4.18
N THR A 27 -0.37 0.56 -3.10
CA THR A 27 -1.07 1.85 -3.11
C THR A 27 -0.91 2.53 -1.76
N SER A 28 -1.40 3.77 -1.61
CA SER A 28 -1.28 4.55 -0.39
C SER A 28 -2.63 4.65 0.32
N CYS A 29 -2.62 4.57 1.65
CA CYS A 29 -3.82 4.72 2.45
C CYS A 29 -4.27 6.19 2.49
N GLN A 30 -5.53 6.45 2.13
CA GLN A 30 -6.11 7.79 2.11
C GLN A 30 -6.18 8.44 3.51
N MET A 31 -6.15 7.66 4.58
CA MET A 31 -6.23 8.16 5.96
C MET A 31 -4.87 8.48 6.56
N CYS A 32 -3.91 7.54 6.47
CA CYS A 32 -2.61 7.70 7.13
C CYS A 32 -1.45 8.02 6.18
N GLY A 33 -1.68 8.04 4.86
CA GLY A 33 -0.66 8.28 3.83
C GLY A 33 0.28 7.10 3.58
N GLY A 34 0.30 6.08 4.43
CA GLY A 34 1.22 4.94 4.34
C GLY A 34 0.98 4.03 3.13
N GLY A 35 2.06 3.57 2.50
CA GLY A 35 2.03 2.56 1.43
C GLY A 35 1.70 1.16 1.94
N PHE A 36 0.93 0.38 1.18
CA PHE A 36 0.58 -1.01 1.53
C PHE A 36 0.43 -1.90 0.30
N HIS A 37 0.63 -3.22 0.48
CA HIS A 37 0.47 -4.21 -0.59
C HIS A 37 -0.98 -4.35 -1.06
N ARG A 38 -1.16 -4.26 -2.38
CA ARG A 38 -2.45 -4.44 -3.05
C ARG A 38 -2.28 -5.26 -4.33
N PRO A 39 -2.66 -6.55 -4.34
CA PRO A 39 -2.72 -7.31 -5.57
C PRO A 39 -3.82 -6.78 -6.51
N TRP A 40 -3.49 -6.66 -7.80
CA TRP A 40 -4.43 -6.25 -8.86
C TRP A 40 -5.12 -7.42 -9.55
N THR A 41 -4.58 -8.62 -9.35
CA THR A 41 -5.07 -9.88 -9.91
C THR A 41 -5.35 -10.88 -8.80
N GLU A 42 -6.42 -11.65 -8.97
CA GLU A 42 -6.74 -12.76 -8.07
C GLU A 42 -5.69 -13.88 -8.23
N GLY A 43 -5.24 -14.46 -7.11
CA GLY A 43 -4.24 -15.53 -7.10
C GLY A 43 -2.78 -15.07 -7.17
N SER A 44 -2.50 -13.78 -7.01
CA SER A 44 -1.14 -13.28 -6.81
C SER A 44 -0.57 -13.70 -5.45
N ASP A 45 0.73 -13.97 -5.38
CA ASP A 45 1.46 -14.21 -4.12
C ASP A 45 1.66 -12.93 -3.28
N ILE A 46 1.22 -11.77 -3.79
CA ILE A 46 1.32 -10.49 -3.08
C ILE A 46 0.26 -10.42 -1.96
N PRO A 47 0.65 -10.06 -0.72
CA PRO A 47 -0.29 -9.91 0.39
C PRO A 47 -1.38 -8.87 0.14
N LEU A 48 -2.58 -9.12 0.64
CA LEU A 48 -3.65 -8.12 0.66
C LEU A 48 -3.62 -7.34 1.99
N CYS A 49 -2.82 -6.27 2.04
CA CYS A 49 -2.61 -5.45 3.24
C CYS A 49 -3.63 -4.29 3.40
N GLY A 50 -4.60 -4.17 2.51
CA GLY A 50 -5.64 -3.16 2.61
C GLY A 50 -6.86 -3.46 1.76
N ARG A 51 -7.82 -2.53 1.77
CA ARG A 51 -9.15 -2.69 1.18
C ARG A 51 -9.53 -1.46 0.36
N ILE A 52 -10.39 -1.70 -0.63
CA ILE A 52 -11.19 -0.62 -1.22
C ILE A 52 -12.40 -0.43 -0.31
N ALA A 53 -12.62 0.79 0.16
CA ALA A 53 -13.86 1.19 0.81
C ALA A 53 -14.57 2.21 -0.09
N SER A 54 -15.90 2.26 0.01
CA SER A 54 -16.70 3.31 -0.60
C SER A 54 -17.59 3.93 0.46
N HIS A 55 -17.70 5.25 0.44
CA HIS A 55 -18.67 5.95 1.28
C HIS A 55 -19.96 6.14 0.49
N GLU A 56 -21.08 5.66 1.03
CA GLU A 56 -22.38 5.66 0.34
C GLU A 56 -22.83 7.07 -0.08
N ASP A 57 -22.59 8.07 0.77
CA ASP A 57 -22.94 9.46 0.46
C ASP A 57 -21.93 10.19 -0.45
N ALA A 58 -20.68 9.74 -0.54
CA ALA A 58 -19.63 10.48 -1.24
C ALA A 58 -19.40 10.04 -2.68
N LEU A 59 -20.04 8.94 -3.11
CA LEU A 59 -19.83 8.30 -4.43
C LEU A 59 -18.33 8.12 -4.77
N ALA A 60 -17.50 7.91 -3.74
CA ALA A 60 -16.05 7.88 -3.84
C ALA A 60 -15.52 6.52 -3.41
N ILE A 61 -14.50 6.05 -4.14
CA ILE A 61 -13.74 4.85 -3.83
C ILE A 61 -12.42 5.30 -3.18
N VAL A 62 -12.13 4.79 -1.99
CA VAL A 62 -10.89 5.09 -1.26
C VAL A 62 -10.12 3.82 -0.95
N PHE A 63 -8.79 3.95 -0.94
CA PHE A 63 -7.87 2.89 -0.54
C PHE A 63 -7.50 3.05 0.92
N LEU A 64 -7.72 2.02 1.73
CA LEU A 64 -7.42 2.02 3.16
C LEU A 64 -6.55 0.83 3.51
N CYS A 65 -5.49 1.04 4.30
CA CYS A 65 -4.76 -0.06 4.91
C CYS A 65 -5.66 -0.76 5.94
N ASN A 66 -5.37 -2.03 6.26
CA ASN A 66 -6.22 -2.81 7.15
C ASN A 66 -6.40 -2.15 8.52
N ASP A 67 -5.37 -1.51 9.07
CA ASP A 67 -5.48 -0.84 10.37
C ASP A 67 -6.42 0.38 10.35
N CYS A 68 -6.32 1.24 9.33
CA CYS A 68 -7.23 2.38 9.19
C CYS A 68 -8.67 1.93 8.88
N TYR A 69 -8.83 0.85 8.12
CA TYR A 69 -10.15 0.27 7.85
C TYR A 69 -10.81 -0.29 9.12
N GLU A 70 -10.03 -0.96 9.98
CA GLU A 70 -10.50 -1.56 11.24
C GLU A 70 -10.57 -0.54 12.40
N GLY A 71 -10.18 0.72 12.18
CA GLY A 71 -10.15 1.75 13.22
C GLY A 71 -9.07 1.50 14.30
N ARG A 72 -7.98 0.81 13.96
CA ARG A 72 -6.87 0.49 14.89
C ARG A 72 -5.78 1.55 14.95
N ARG A 73 -5.75 2.47 13.98
CA ARG A 73 -4.87 3.65 14.01
C ARG A 73 -5.60 4.85 14.60
N PRO A 74 -4.93 5.67 15.43
CA PRO A 74 -5.48 6.90 15.96
C PRO A 74 -5.73 7.94 14.87
#